data_AF-A0AAV3IHU3-F1
#
_entry.id   AF-A0AAV3IHU3-F1
#
_cell.length_a   1.000
_cell.length_b   1.000
_cell.length_c   1.000
_cell.angle_alpha   90.00
_cell.angle_beta   90.00
_cell.angle_gamma   90.00
#
_symmetry.space_group_name_H-M   'P 1'
#
loop_
_entity.id
_entity.type
_entity.pdbx_description
1 polymer ?
#
loop_
_entity_poly.entity_id
_entity_poly.type
_entity_poly.pdbx_seq_one_letter_code
_entity_poly.pdbx_strand_id
1 'polypeptide(L)'
;MGSLNLAAVTATTPYIKKIQTALEKATGQTIVTPEFRKIKRIAGVSVLPVAFFFSGGATLTLYVRALADVVKAELNDKVIVLSGDFSDDYKPTFENAVSCVAKLIREAQSKIQEQNKREKVSLPPRRTSVDQKIKEVQEQEQKLDEDLAKQTAQRDQLKEQIEHAKQQLGISSEAGQSELGKPEFDSASPIKSVTANITRGKAAMNKAIMEKTTVHRAMYRNDLGWVDFEYGSDKQGIKHIIKRRMESDGMTYDEVVHMLVDTIVQTIAQGSTQRRTERGLSTRINIVFNSHEASLIKREGSNAWLLTAFEVH
;
A
#
# COMPACT_ATOMS: atom_id res chain seq x y z
N MET A 1 -27.60 -0.39 53.35
CA MET A 1 -26.32 -0.18 52.66
C MET A 1 -25.88 -1.50 52.04
N GLY A 2 -26.19 -1.74 50.76
CA GLY A 2 -25.77 -2.96 50.06
C GLY A 2 -24.33 -2.86 49.60
N SER A 3 -23.45 -3.76 50.02
CA SER A 3 -22.07 -3.82 49.52
C SER A 3 -22.02 -4.64 48.22
N LEU A 4 -21.54 -4.04 47.14
CA LEU A 4 -21.25 -4.72 45.88
C LEU A 4 -19.87 -5.36 45.90
N ASN A 5 -19.82 -6.66 45.60
CA ASN A 5 -18.58 -7.34 45.28
C ASN A 5 -18.17 -6.99 43.84
N LEU A 6 -17.25 -6.04 43.68
CA LEU A 6 -16.79 -5.53 42.38
C LEU A 6 -16.28 -6.61 41.42
N ALA A 7 -15.77 -7.74 41.93
CA ALA A 7 -15.27 -8.83 41.10
C ALA A 7 -16.38 -9.74 40.54
N ALA A 8 -17.56 -9.73 41.15
CA ALA A 8 -18.70 -10.56 40.78
C ALA A 8 -19.82 -9.77 40.09
N VAL A 9 -19.62 -8.47 39.82
CA VAL A 9 -20.62 -7.63 39.16
C VAL A 9 -20.72 -8.00 37.68
N THR A 10 -21.95 -8.23 37.24
CA THR A 10 -22.32 -8.55 35.86
C THR A 10 -23.56 -7.76 35.45
N ALA A 11 -23.98 -7.86 34.18
CA ALA A 11 -25.18 -7.19 33.67
C ALA A 11 -26.48 -7.60 34.40
N THR A 12 -26.51 -8.79 35.00
CA THR A 12 -27.68 -9.29 35.75
C THR A 12 -27.71 -8.81 37.20
N THR A 13 -26.66 -8.15 37.68
CA THR A 13 -26.59 -7.63 39.04
C THR A 13 -27.71 -6.59 39.27
N PRO A 14 -28.51 -6.69 40.35
CA PRO A 14 -29.69 -5.83 40.55
C PRO A 14 -29.41 -4.33 40.41
N TYR A 15 -28.28 -3.87 40.96
CA TYR A 15 -27.85 -2.48 40.87
C TYR A 15 -27.59 -2.03 39.42
N ILE A 16 -26.84 -2.82 38.65
CA ILE A 16 -26.54 -2.53 37.24
C ILE A 16 -27.82 -2.58 36.39
N LYS A 17 -28.68 -3.57 36.63
CA LYS A 17 -29.97 -3.70 35.93
C LYS A 17 -30.87 -2.50 36.21
N LYS A 18 -30.92 -2.01 37.45
CA LYS A 18 -31.68 -0.80 37.81
C LYS A 18 -31.18 0.42 37.03
N ILE A 19 -29.87 0.64 36.99
CA ILE A 19 -29.26 1.73 36.22
C ILE A 19 -29.58 1.59 34.73
N GLN A 20 -29.41 0.39 34.18
CA GLN A 20 -29.70 0.11 32.77
C GLN A 20 -31.15 0.43 32.42
N THR A 21 -32.12 -0.12 33.15
CA THR A 21 -33.55 0.12 32.90
C THR A 21 -33.93 1.60 33.06
N ALA A 22 -33.35 2.29 34.05
CA ALA A 22 -33.59 3.72 34.26
C ALA A 22 -33.03 4.56 33.09
N LEU A 23 -31.83 4.25 32.61
CA LEU A 23 -31.21 4.92 31.47
C LEU A 23 -31.98 4.63 30.18
N GLU A 24 -32.35 3.37 29.90
CA GLU A 24 -33.14 3.00 28.71
C GLU A 24 -34.47 3.75 28.65
N LYS A 25 -35.18 3.83 29.78
CA LYS A 25 -36.43 4.59 29.89
C LYS A 25 -36.19 6.09 29.72
N ALA A 26 -35.13 6.63 30.31
CA ALA A 26 -34.85 8.06 30.29
C ALA A 26 -34.32 8.54 28.94
N THR A 27 -33.59 7.72 28.17
CA THR A 27 -33.10 8.05 26.83
C THR A 27 -34.06 7.61 25.72
N GLY A 28 -34.99 6.69 26.01
CA GLY A 28 -35.89 6.08 25.02
C GLY A 28 -35.15 5.14 24.07
N GLN A 29 -34.06 4.53 24.53
CA GLN A 29 -33.16 3.73 23.68
C GLN A 29 -32.78 2.43 24.36
N THR A 30 -32.61 1.39 23.56
CA THR A 30 -32.07 0.12 24.01
C THR A 30 -30.56 0.26 24.24
N ILE A 31 -30.11 -0.20 25.40
CA ILE A 31 -28.69 -0.28 25.73
C ILE A 31 -28.20 -1.69 25.36
N VAL A 32 -27.11 -1.76 24.60
CA VAL A 32 -26.43 -3.04 24.33
C VAL A 32 -25.79 -3.54 25.62
N THR A 33 -25.65 -4.86 25.77
CA THR A 33 -25.02 -5.51 26.95
C THR A 33 -23.82 -4.70 27.45
N PRO A 34 -23.84 -4.20 28.71
CA PRO A 34 -22.79 -3.34 29.22
C PRO A 34 -21.45 -4.08 29.32
N GLU A 35 -20.35 -3.37 29.06
CA GLU A 35 -19.00 -3.88 29.19
C GLU A 35 -18.44 -3.57 30.59
N PHE A 36 -17.87 -4.59 31.22
CA PHE A 36 -17.21 -4.49 32.52
C PHE A 36 -15.71 -4.47 32.31
N ARG A 37 -15.06 -3.34 32.58
CA ARG A 37 -13.61 -3.21 32.46
C ARG A 37 -12.90 -3.68 33.72
N LYS A 38 -11.57 -3.83 33.65
CA LYS A 38 -10.75 -4.19 34.81
C LYS A 38 -10.94 -3.19 35.96
N ILE A 39 -11.03 -3.69 37.19
CA ILE A 39 -11.09 -2.88 38.41
C ILE A 39 -9.86 -1.96 38.46
N LYS A 40 -10.09 -0.68 38.76
CA LYS A 40 -9.05 0.36 38.87
C LYS A 40 -9.11 1.02 40.24
N ARG A 41 -8.03 1.69 40.65
CA ARG A 41 -8.02 2.56 41.83
C ARG A 41 -8.06 4.03 41.38
N ILE A 42 -9.05 4.78 41.85
CA ILE A 42 -9.22 6.21 41.58
C ILE A 42 -9.36 6.92 42.93
N ALA A 43 -8.53 7.93 43.17
CA ALA A 43 -8.51 8.68 44.43
C ALA A 43 -8.49 7.79 45.69
N GLY A 44 -7.70 6.71 45.66
CA GLY A 44 -7.56 5.74 46.76
C GLY A 44 -8.67 4.67 46.84
N VAL A 45 -9.76 4.83 46.09
CA VAL A 45 -10.93 3.93 46.13
C VAL A 45 -10.91 2.95 44.95
N SER A 46 -11.22 1.68 45.22
CA SER A 46 -11.40 0.66 44.17
C SER A 46 -12.73 0.86 43.44
N VAL A 47 -12.67 0.92 42.12
CA VAL A 47 -13.82 1.17 41.24
C VAL A 47 -13.84 0.19 40.08
N LEU A 48 -15.04 -0.18 39.65
CA LEU A 48 -15.29 -0.95 38.45
C LEU A 48 -15.84 0.00 37.37
N PRO A 49 -15.11 0.25 36.28
CA PRO A 49 -15.65 1.00 35.15
C PRO A 49 -16.64 0.12 34.36
N VAL A 50 -17.90 0.56 34.30
CA VAL A 50 -18.98 -0.08 33.56
C VAL A 50 -19.37 0.82 32.40
N ALA A 51 -19.17 0.34 31.17
CA ALA A 51 -19.50 1.07 29.95
C ALA A 51 -20.85 0.62 29.39
N PHE A 52 -21.74 1.59 29.18
CA PHE A 52 -23.06 1.42 28.57
C PHE A 52 -23.03 2.00 27.16
N PHE A 53 -23.36 1.16 26.18
CA PHE A 53 -23.39 1.53 24.76
C PHE A 53 -24.83 1.78 24.32
N PHE A 54 -25.10 3.01 23.91
CA PHE A 54 -26.42 3.40 23.42
C PHE A 54 -26.49 3.19 21.91
N SER A 55 -27.65 2.75 21.41
CA SER A 55 -27.89 2.53 19.98
C SER A 55 -27.64 3.79 19.13
N GLY A 56 -27.79 4.99 19.71
CA GLY A 56 -27.47 6.26 19.05
C GLY A 56 -25.97 6.59 18.93
N GLY A 57 -25.06 5.67 19.30
CA GLY A 57 -23.61 5.81 19.15
C GLY A 57 -22.90 6.53 20.31
N ALA A 58 -23.64 6.99 21.32
CA ALA A 58 -23.05 7.53 22.53
C ALA A 58 -22.63 6.40 23.49
N THR A 59 -21.56 6.62 24.25
CA THR A 59 -21.04 5.68 25.25
C THR A 59 -20.92 6.35 26.60
N LEU A 60 -21.54 5.79 27.64
CA LEU A 60 -21.43 6.27 29.01
C LEU A 60 -20.60 5.28 29.84
N THR A 61 -19.53 5.73 30.46
CA THR A 61 -18.74 4.93 31.42
C THR A 61 -18.97 5.43 32.83
N LEU A 62 -19.49 4.56 33.71
CA LEU A 62 -19.69 4.85 35.13
C LEU A 62 -18.65 4.11 35.95
N TYR A 63 -17.98 4.81 36.87
CA TYR A 63 -16.99 4.23 37.77
C TYR A 63 -17.65 3.87 39.09
N VAL A 64 -18.14 2.62 39.17
CA VAL A 64 -18.94 2.09 40.27
C VAL A 64 -18.05 1.66 41.44
N ARG A 65 -18.42 2.05 42.66
CA ARG A 65 -17.77 1.67 43.92
C ARG A 65 -18.47 0.47 44.57
N ALA A 66 -17.77 -0.18 45.50
CA ALA A 66 -18.32 -1.27 46.31
C ALA A 66 -19.51 -0.82 47.19
N LEU A 67 -19.72 0.47 47.39
CA LEU A 67 -20.87 1.02 48.13
C LEU A 67 -22.13 1.24 47.27
N ALA A 68 -22.19 0.67 46.06
CA ALA A 68 -23.31 0.88 45.14
C ALA A 68 -23.52 2.35 44.78
N ASP A 69 -22.41 3.05 44.50
CA ASP A 69 -22.42 4.45 44.10
C ASP A 69 -21.36 4.71 43.04
N VAL A 70 -21.48 5.81 42.29
CA VAL A 70 -20.60 6.19 41.19
C VAL A 70 -19.74 7.38 41.59
N VAL A 71 -18.42 7.21 41.55
CA VAL A 71 -17.47 8.29 41.92
C VAL A 71 -17.09 9.20 40.75
N LYS A 72 -17.25 8.70 39.52
CA LYS A 72 -16.87 9.39 38.29
C LYS A 72 -17.73 8.88 37.14
N ALA A 73 -18.09 9.76 36.22
CA ALA A 73 -18.77 9.41 34.99
C ALA A 73 -18.07 10.05 33.78
N GLU A 74 -18.05 9.32 32.66
CA GLU A 74 -17.50 9.77 31.40
C GLU A 74 -18.53 9.54 30.28
N LEU A 75 -18.71 10.51 29.40
CA LEU A 75 -19.51 10.42 28.18
C LEU A 75 -18.59 10.56 26.97
N ASN A 76 -18.55 9.55 26.10
CA ASN A 76 -17.63 9.47 24.96
C ASN A 76 -16.18 9.78 25.38
N ASP A 77 -15.72 9.10 26.45
CA ASP A 77 -14.40 9.23 27.07
C ASP A 77 -14.06 10.62 27.66
N LYS A 78 -15.04 11.53 27.77
CA LYS A 78 -14.88 12.83 28.44
C LYS A 78 -15.58 12.83 29.79
N VAL A 79 -14.89 13.30 30.83
CA VAL A 79 -15.46 13.39 32.19
C VAL A 79 -16.65 14.35 32.20
N ILE A 80 -17.76 13.90 32.79
CA ILE A 80 -18.97 14.72 32.95
C ILE A 80 -19.27 14.94 34.43
N VAL A 81 -19.94 16.06 34.72
CA VAL A 81 -20.45 16.37 36.05
C VAL A 81 -21.86 15.82 36.17
N LEU A 82 -22.14 15.09 37.25
CA LEU A 82 -23.46 14.55 37.55
C LEU A 82 -24.21 15.54 38.46
N SER A 83 -25.49 15.79 38.18
CA SER A 83 -26.35 16.62 39.05
C SER A 83 -27.10 15.79 40.11
N GLY A 84 -26.44 14.75 40.62
CA GLY A 84 -26.98 13.75 41.54
C GLY A 84 -26.00 12.60 41.71
N ASP A 85 -26.42 11.53 42.37
CA ASP A 85 -25.64 10.31 42.58
C ASP A 85 -26.38 9.09 42.01
N PHE A 86 -25.66 7.98 41.82
CA PHE A 86 -26.26 6.71 41.40
C PHE A 86 -26.42 5.77 42.60
N SER A 87 -26.65 6.32 43.79
CA SER A 87 -26.84 5.53 45.00
C SER A 87 -28.28 4.98 45.10
N ASP A 88 -28.45 3.96 45.93
CA ASP A 88 -29.79 3.46 46.30
C ASP A 88 -30.39 4.22 47.49
N ASP A 89 -29.66 5.17 48.08
CA ASP A 89 -30.00 5.78 49.37
C ASP A 89 -31.12 6.80 49.25
N TYR A 90 -31.19 7.53 48.13
CA TYR A 90 -32.22 8.55 47.92
C TYR A 90 -32.69 8.60 46.46
N LYS A 91 -33.99 8.34 46.25
CA LYS A 91 -34.57 8.22 44.91
C LYS A 91 -34.49 9.51 44.08
N PRO A 92 -34.71 10.73 44.63
CA PRO A 92 -34.63 11.95 43.84
C PRO A 92 -33.21 12.27 43.33
N THR A 93 -32.14 11.98 44.08
CA THR A 93 -30.76 12.18 43.59
C THR A 93 -30.44 11.24 42.44
N PHE A 94 -30.90 9.99 42.54
CA PHE A 94 -30.83 9.00 41.46
C PHE A 94 -31.56 9.45 40.19
N GLU A 95 -32.81 9.90 40.32
CA GLU A 95 -33.60 10.37 39.18
C GLU A 95 -32.99 11.63 38.54
N ASN A 96 -32.44 12.54 39.35
CA ASN A 96 -31.75 13.73 38.86
C ASN A 96 -30.48 13.36 38.09
N ALA A 97 -29.68 12.41 38.59
CA ALA A 97 -28.49 11.92 37.89
C ALA A 97 -28.85 11.28 36.54
N VAL A 98 -29.86 10.41 36.52
CA VAL A 98 -30.35 9.75 35.31
C VAL A 98 -30.89 10.79 34.30
N SER A 99 -31.66 11.77 34.75
CA SER A 99 -32.21 12.83 33.88
C SER A 99 -31.11 13.70 33.27
N CYS A 100 -30.11 14.08 34.07
CA CYS A 100 -28.95 14.84 33.59
C CYS A 100 -28.16 14.07 32.53
N VAL A 101 -27.81 12.82 32.83
CA VAL A 101 -27.08 11.96 31.89
C VAL A 101 -27.89 11.72 30.62
N ALA A 102 -29.21 11.51 30.73
CA ALA A 102 -30.07 11.34 29.57
C ALA A 102 -30.13 12.59 28.68
N LYS A 103 -30.09 13.81 29.24
CA LYS A 103 -29.99 15.05 28.45
C LYS A 103 -28.65 15.11 27.71
N LEU A 104 -27.54 14.86 28.41
CA LEU A 104 -26.20 14.87 27.81
C LEU A 104 -26.05 13.83 26.70
N ILE A 105 -26.63 12.64 26.87
CA ILE A 105 -26.64 11.60 25.83
C ILE A 105 -27.39 12.07 24.59
N ARG A 106 -28.58 12.67 24.73
CA ARG A 106 -29.34 13.20 23.58
C ARG A 106 -28.57 14.28 22.83
N GLU A 107 -27.95 15.21 23.56
CA GLU A 107 -27.11 16.27 22.97
C GLU A 107 -25.90 15.69 22.22
N ALA A 108 -25.21 14.73 22.83
CA ALA A 108 -24.08 14.05 22.21
C ALA A 108 -24.49 13.31 20.93
N GLN A 109 -25.65 12.67 20.92
CA GLN A 109 -26.18 11.98 19.75
C GLN A 109 -26.54 12.93 18.61
N SER A 110 -27.14 14.09 18.91
CA SER A 110 -27.39 15.12 17.89
C SER A 110 -26.10 15.51 17.18
N LYS A 111 -25.02 15.71 17.94
CA LYS A 111 -23.70 16.04 17.40
C LYS A 111 -23.10 14.89 16.57
N ILE A 112 -23.20 13.65 17.03
CA ILE A 112 -22.74 12.47 16.28
C ILE A 112 -23.53 12.31 14.98
N GLN A 113 -24.85 12.53 15.00
CA GLN A 113 -25.67 12.46 13.79
C GLN A 113 -25.35 13.60 12.81
N GLU A 114 -25.12 14.81 13.29
CA GLU A 114 -24.66 15.93 12.45
C GLU A 114 -23.28 15.64 11.84
N GLN A 115 -22.35 15.08 12.62
CA GLN A 115 -21.04 14.66 12.14
C GLN A 115 -21.18 13.57 11.08
N ASN A 116 -21.94 12.52 11.34
CA ASN A 116 -22.20 11.45 10.37
C ASN A 116 -22.89 11.96 9.10
N LYS A 117 -23.78 12.97 9.20
CA LYS A 117 -24.39 13.64 8.04
C LYS A 117 -23.35 14.42 7.22
N ARG A 118 -22.40 15.09 7.88
CA ARG A 118 -21.29 15.79 7.22
C ARG A 118 -20.33 14.80 6.56
N GLU A 119 -19.97 13.72 7.25
CA GLU A 119 -19.04 12.70 6.76
C GLU A 119 -19.64 11.84 5.63
N LYS A 120 -20.95 11.56 5.65
CA LYS A 120 -21.64 10.89 4.53
C LYS A 120 -21.62 11.69 3.22
N VAL A 121 -21.33 13.00 3.27
CA VAL A 121 -21.31 13.89 2.09
C VAL A 121 -19.96 14.58 1.96
N SER A 122 -18.89 13.80 1.96
CA SER A 122 -17.60 14.23 1.43
C SER A 122 -17.10 13.18 0.46
N LEU A 123 -17.64 13.19 -0.76
CA LEU A 123 -16.95 12.57 -1.89
C LEU A 123 -15.59 13.27 -2.00
N PRO A 124 -14.46 12.54 -2.12
CA PRO A 124 -13.18 13.19 -2.39
C PRO A 124 -13.35 14.14 -3.57
N PRO A 125 -12.74 15.34 -3.56
CA PRO A 125 -12.86 16.26 -4.69
C PRO A 125 -12.53 15.47 -5.95
N ARG A 126 -13.45 15.48 -6.91
CA ARG A 126 -13.30 14.78 -8.19
C ARG A 126 -11.99 15.26 -8.79
N ARG A 127 -10.93 14.47 -8.67
CA ARG A 127 -9.59 14.82 -9.16
C ARG A 127 -9.70 14.89 -10.68
N THR A 128 -9.83 16.12 -11.19
CA THR A 128 -10.02 16.52 -12.60
C THR A 128 -11.30 15.96 -13.25
N SER A 129 -12.07 16.81 -13.94
CA SER A 129 -13.16 16.30 -14.79
C SER A 129 -12.58 15.39 -15.88
N VAL A 130 -13.35 14.40 -16.33
CA VAL A 130 -12.97 13.59 -17.51
C VAL A 130 -12.66 14.52 -18.69
N ASP A 131 -13.39 15.63 -18.80
CA ASP A 131 -13.17 16.65 -19.84
C ASP A 131 -11.84 17.39 -19.70
N GLN A 132 -11.37 17.63 -18.47
CA GLN A 132 -10.05 18.25 -18.24
C GLN A 132 -8.93 17.28 -18.61
N LYS A 133 -9.06 16.00 -18.27
CA LYS A 133 -8.10 14.97 -18.70
C LYS A 133 -8.09 14.79 -20.21
N ILE A 134 -9.26 14.78 -20.85
CA ILE A 134 -9.35 14.72 -22.32
C ILE A 134 -8.64 15.92 -22.94
N LYS A 135 -8.86 17.13 -22.40
CA LYS A 135 -8.20 18.34 -22.90
C LYS A 135 -6.69 18.31 -22.70
N GLU A 136 -6.21 17.91 -21.52
CA GLU A 136 -4.77 17.78 -21.24
C GLU A 136 -4.12 16.73 -22.15
N VAL A 137 -4.78 15.59 -22.38
CA VAL A 137 -4.30 14.54 -23.30
C VAL A 137 -4.27 15.06 -24.75
N GLN A 138 -5.29 15.80 -25.19
CA GLN A 138 -5.31 16.40 -26.53
C GLN A 138 -4.19 17.43 -26.73
N GLU A 139 -3.91 18.27 -25.73
CA GLU A 139 -2.80 19.23 -25.78
C GLU A 139 -1.44 18.50 -25.79
N GLN A 140 -1.31 17.38 -25.07
CA GLN A 140 -0.13 16.54 -25.11
C GLN A 140 0.05 15.85 -26.47
N GLU A 141 -1.01 15.32 -27.06
CA GLU A 141 -0.99 14.70 -28.40
C GLU A 141 -0.52 15.71 -29.45
N GLN A 142 -1.07 16.93 -29.45
CA GLN A 142 -0.65 17.99 -30.39
C GLN A 142 0.84 18.33 -30.26
N LYS A 143 1.33 18.45 -29.02
CA LYS A 143 2.74 18.73 -28.78
C LYS A 143 3.64 17.59 -29.25
N LEU A 144 3.19 16.35 -29.06
CA LEU A 144 3.92 15.16 -29.50
C LEU A 144 3.97 15.05 -31.03
N ASP A 145 2.88 15.40 -31.71
CA ASP A 145 2.80 15.45 -33.18
C ASP A 145 3.72 16.54 -33.75
N GLU A 146 3.78 17.72 -33.13
CA GLU A 146 4.73 18.77 -33.51
C GLU A 146 6.19 18.33 -33.37
N ASP A 147 6.52 17.65 -32.27
CA ASP A 147 7.87 17.17 -32.03
C ASP A 147 8.23 16.00 -32.97
N LEU A 148 7.28 15.12 -33.28
CA LEU A 148 7.44 14.08 -34.31
C LEU A 148 7.70 14.70 -35.69
N ALA A 149 6.98 15.76 -36.06
CA ALA A 149 7.19 16.46 -37.31
C ALA A 149 8.60 17.09 -37.38
N LYS A 150 9.05 17.74 -36.30
CA LYS A 150 10.41 18.30 -36.21
C LYS A 150 11.48 17.23 -36.30
N GLN A 151 11.34 16.12 -35.56
CA GLN A 151 12.30 15.02 -35.61
C GLN A 151 12.33 14.33 -36.97
N THR A 152 11.17 14.22 -37.64
CA THR A 152 11.08 13.67 -39.00
C THR A 152 11.80 14.56 -40.01
N ALA A 153 11.58 15.88 -39.94
CA ALA A 153 12.28 16.85 -40.78
C ALA A 153 13.80 16.81 -40.53
N GLN A 154 14.22 16.73 -39.27
CA GLN A 154 15.63 16.62 -38.91
C GLN A 154 16.26 15.32 -39.44
N ARG A 155 15.54 14.20 -39.32
CA ARG A 155 15.98 12.91 -39.89
C ARG A 155 16.17 13.01 -41.40
N ASP A 156 15.24 13.65 -42.10
CA ASP A 156 15.29 13.75 -43.56
C ASP A 156 16.42 14.68 -44.02
N GLN A 157 16.63 15.80 -43.33
CA GLN A 157 17.78 16.67 -43.56
C GLN A 157 19.12 15.94 -43.34
N LEU A 158 19.22 15.13 -42.27
CA LEU A 158 20.43 14.33 -42.01
C LEU A 158 20.63 13.24 -43.07
N LYS A 159 19.57 12.63 -43.57
CA LYS A 159 19.66 11.65 -44.67
C LYS A 159 20.19 12.31 -45.95
N GLU A 160 19.69 13.48 -46.31
CA GLU A 160 20.18 14.24 -47.47
C GLU A 160 21.66 14.62 -47.31
N GLN A 161 22.07 15.05 -46.12
CA GLN A 161 23.49 15.32 -45.82
C GLN A 161 24.36 14.06 -45.96
N ILE A 162 23.86 12.91 -45.52
CA ILE A 162 24.54 11.63 -45.66
C ILE A 162 24.62 11.22 -47.13
N GLU A 163 23.56 11.38 -47.93
CA GLU A 163 23.60 11.08 -49.36
C GLU A 163 24.58 11.99 -50.11
N HIS A 164 24.56 13.29 -49.84
CA HIS A 164 25.50 14.23 -50.43
C HIS A 164 26.95 13.94 -50.04
N ALA A 165 27.20 13.60 -48.76
CA ALA A 165 28.52 13.18 -48.29
C ALA A 165 28.97 11.87 -48.94
N LYS A 166 28.07 10.89 -49.13
CA LYS A 166 28.37 9.63 -49.83
C LYS A 166 28.70 9.85 -51.30
N GLN A 167 28.00 10.77 -51.98
CA GLN A 167 28.29 11.15 -53.37
C GLN A 167 29.65 11.84 -53.50
N GLN A 168 30.00 12.74 -52.56
CA GLN A 168 31.32 13.39 -52.51
C GLN A 168 32.46 12.41 -52.24
N LEU A 169 32.22 11.35 -51.47
CA LEU A 169 33.21 10.31 -51.13
C LEU A 169 33.29 9.16 -52.13
N GLY A 170 32.48 9.15 -53.20
CA GLY A 170 32.56 8.16 -54.27
C GLY A 170 32.24 6.71 -53.85
N ILE A 171 31.36 6.51 -52.86
CA ILE A 171 30.99 5.18 -52.37
C ILE A 171 29.71 4.71 -53.11
N SER A 172 29.87 3.84 -54.10
CA SER A 172 28.75 3.14 -54.76
C SER A 172 28.10 2.13 -53.81
N SER A 173 26.77 2.22 -53.69
CA SER A 173 25.96 1.44 -52.76
C SER A 173 25.48 0.13 -53.37
N GLU A 174 26.09 -0.99 -52.98
CA GLU A 174 25.43 -2.30 -52.94
C GLU A 174 25.45 -2.82 -51.49
N ALA A 175 24.44 -2.44 -50.71
CA ALA A 175 24.01 -3.20 -49.54
C ALA A 175 22.60 -2.74 -49.13
N GLY A 176 21.62 -3.50 -49.61
CA GLY A 176 20.34 -3.80 -48.96
C GLY A 176 19.64 -2.68 -48.21
N GLN A 177 18.66 -2.06 -48.87
CA GLN A 177 17.47 -1.56 -48.20
C GLN A 177 16.86 -2.70 -47.38
N SER A 178 16.79 -2.57 -46.06
CA SER A 178 15.80 -3.30 -45.26
C SER A 178 15.12 -2.37 -44.26
N GLU A 179 13.83 -2.64 -44.13
CA GLU A 179 12.78 -1.75 -43.67
C GLU A 179 12.92 -1.27 -42.22
N LEU A 180 12.65 0.02 -42.06
CA LEU A 180 12.28 0.66 -40.81
C LEU A 180 10.93 0.07 -40.34
N GLY A 181 10.93 -0.83 -39.35
CA GLY A 181 9.68 -1.14 -38.62
C GLY A 181 9.37 -2.59 -38.25
N LYS A 182 10.33 -3.40 -37.80
CA LYS A 182 10.05 -4.54 -36.90
C LYS A 182 11.23 -4.72 -35.93
N PRO A 183 11.05 -4.72 -34.60
CA PRO A 183 12.08 -5.23 -33.71
C PRO A 183 12.16 -6.74 -33.90
N GLU A 184 13.15 -7.16 -34.71
CA GLU A 184 13.46 -8.55 -35.00
C GLU A 184 14.10 -9.18 -33.75
N PHE A 185 13.30 -9.82 -32.91
CA PHE A 185 13.75 -10.38 -31.62
C PHE A 185 14.49 -11.73 -31.74
N ASP A 186 14.66 -12.26 -32.96
CA ASP A 186 15.08 -13.65 -33.21
C ASP A 186 16.55 -13.85 -33.62
N SER A 187 17.40 -12.84 -33.50
CA SER A 187 18.82 -13.05 -33.79
C SER A 187 19.50 -13.89 -32.69
N ALA A 188 19.86 -15.13 -33.04
CA ALA A 188 20.61 -16.11 -32.24
C ALA A 188 22.09 -15.72 -31.98
N SER A 189 22.50 -14.52 -32.36
CA SER A 189 23.88 -14.04 -32.26
C SER A 189 24.14 -13.34 -30.92
N PRO A 190 25.32 -13.54 -30.29
CA PRO A 190 25.74 -12.78 -29.12
C PRO A 190 25.65 -11.27 -29.37
N ILE A 191 24.87 -10.57 -28.55
CA ILE A 191 24.72 -9.11 -28.65
C ILE A 191 25.99 -8.48 -28.11
N LYS A 192 26.88 -8.02 -29.00
CA LYS A 192 28.17 -7.41 -28.63
C LYS A 192 28.03 -5.98 -28.08
N SER A 193 26.90 -5.30 -28.34
CA SER A 193 26.65 -3.94 -27.85
C SER A 193 25.89 -3.96 -26.52
N VAL A 194 26.49 -3.39 -25.48
CA VAL A 194 25.87 -3.22 -24.16
C VAL A 194 24.54 -2.47 -24.27
N THR A 195 24.47 -1.41 -25.08
CA THR A 195 23.25 -0.63 -25.29
C THR A 195 22.13 -1.47 -25.89
N ALA A 196 22.43 -2.29 -26.90
CA ALA A 196 21.44 -3.18 -27.51
C ALA A 196 20.94 -4.25 -26.52
N ASN A 197 21.84 -4.76 -25.66
CA ASN A 197 21.49 -5.72 -24.62
C ASN A 197 20.58 -5.09 -23.55
N ILE A 198 20.83 -3.83 -23.17
CA ILE A 198 19.96 -3.07 -22.26
C ILE A 198 18.59 -2.86 -22.89
N THR A 199 18.50 -2.36 -24.13
CA THR A 199 17.22 -2.13 -24.80
C THR A 199 16.39 -3.42 -24.90
N ARG A 200 17.03 -4.53 -25.27
CA ARG A 200 16.39 -5.86 -25.29
C ARG A 200 15.94 -6.28 -23.90
N GLY A 201 16.80 -6.13 -22.90
CA GLY A 201 16.50 -6.44 -21.50
C GLY A 201 15.30 -5.64 -20.99
N LYS A 202 15.24 -4.33 -21.24
CA LYS A 202 14.10 -3.47 -20.84
C LYS A 202 12.80 -3.96 -21.46
N ALA A 203 12.79 -4.22 -22.76
CA ALA A 203 11.63 -4.74 -23.47
C ALA A 203 11.19 -6.12 -22.93
N ALA A 204 12.16 -7.01 -22.70
CA ALA A 204 11.91 -8.35 -22.15
C ALA A 204 11.38 -8.30 -20.71
N MET A 205 11.92 -7.42 -19.85
CA MET A 205 11.47 -7.26 -18.48
C MET A 205 10.06 -6.70 -18.42
N ASN A 206 9.77 -5.65 -19.22
CA ASN A 206 8.43 -5.09 -19.35
C ASN A 206 7.42 -6.15 -19.81
N LYS A 207 7.77 -6.93 -20.83
CA LYS A 207 6.93 -8.03 -21.32
C LYS A 207 6.68 -9.07 -20.24
N ALA A 208 7.73 -9.50 -19.53
CA ALA A 208 7.62 -10.50 -18.47
C ALA A 208 6.71 -10.04 -17.32
N ILE A 209 6.80 -8.76 -16.92
CA ILE A 209 5.97 -8.17 -15.87
C ILE A 209 4.51 -7.99 -16.35
N MET A 210 4.32 -7.41 -17.53
CA MET A 210 2.99 -7.08 -18.08
C MET A 210 2.18 -8.32 -18.41
N GLU A 211 2.78 -9.27 -19.14
CA GLU A 211 2.12 -10.51 -19.57
C GLU A 211 2.22 -11.62 -18.51
N LYS A 212 2.96 -11.39 -17.42
CA LYS A 212 3.20 -12.37 -16.34
C LYS A 212 3.75 -13.70 -16.87
N THR A 213 4.67 -13.60 -17.83
CA THR A 213 5.21 -14.74 -18.57
C THR A 213 6.74 -14.79 -18.51
N THR A 214 7.31 -15.95 -18.82
CA THR A 214 8.76 -16.11 -18.94
C THR A 214 9.24 -15.66 -20.31
N VAL A 215 10.27 -14.81 -20.34
CA VAL A 215 10.93 -14.39 -21.58
C VAL A 215 12.30 -15.04 -21.65
N HIS A 216 12.43 -16.00 -22.57
CA HIS A 216 13.69 -16.69 -22.83
C HIS A 216 14.65 -15.80 -23.63
N ARG A 217 15.96 -15.95 -23.38
CA ARG A 217 17.03 -15.17 -24.04
C ARG A 217 16.77 -13.67 -23.96
N ALA A 218 16.35 -13.21 -22.78
CA ALA A 218 16.06 -11.81 -22.50
C ALA A 218 17.32 -10.94 -22.61
N MET A 219 18.44 -11.43 -22.08
CA MET A 219 19.73 -10.74 -22.13
C MET A 219 20.88 -11.72 -22.38
N TYR A 220 22.03 -11.20 -22.79
CA TYR A 220 23.26 -11.98 -22.95
C TYR A 220 24.37 -11.43 -22.06
N ARG A 221 25.13 -12.31 -21.40
CA ARG A 221 26.37 -11.98 -20.70
C ARG A 221 27.49 -12.90 -21.13
N ASN A 222 28.71 -12.37 -21.24
CA ASN A 222 29.87 -13.15 -21.70
C ASN A 222 30.27 -14.27 -20.70
N ASP A 223 30.04 -14.09 -19.40
CA ASP A 223 30.45 -15.05 -18.36
C ASP A 223 29.39 -16.13 -18.04
N LEU A 224 28.14 -15.92 -18.47
CA LEU A 224 27.02 -16.86 -18.25
C LEU A 224 26.35 -17.36 -19.52
N GLY A 225 26.42 -16.62 -20.62
CA GLY A 225 25.61 -16.81 -21.82
C GLY A 225 24.26 -16.10 -21.72
N TRP A 226 23.22 -16.74 -22.28
CA TRP A 226 21.86 -16.22 -22.26
C TRP A 226 21.25 -16.22 -20.86
N VAL A 227 20.54 -15.14 -20.56
CA VAL A 227 19.79 -14.90 -19.32
C VAL A 227 18.31 -14.79 -19.68
N ASP A 228 17.48 -15.57 -19.00
CA ASP A 228 16.03 -15.59 -19.10
C ASP A 228 15.42 -14.74 -17.97
N PHE A 229 14.29 -14.11 -18.28
CA PHE A 229 13.47 -13.40 -17.30
C PHE A 229 12.25 -14.24 -16.97
N GLU A 230 12.37 -15.03 -15.92
CA GLU A 230 11.30 -15.89 -15.42
C GLU A 230 10.36 -15.09 -14.51
N TYR A 231 9.07 -14.99 -14.87
CA TYR A 231 8.09 -14.35 -13.99
C TYR A 231 7.94 -15.11 -12.67
N GLY A 232 7.92 -16.44 -12.76
CA GLY A 232 8.05 -17.34 -11.62
C GLY A 232 6.84 -17.35 -10.68
N SER A 233 7.10 -17.47 -9.38
CA SER A 233 6.10 -17.61 -8.31
C SER A 233 6.44 -16.70 -7.13
N ASP A 234 5.65 -16.78 -6.05
CA ASP A 234 5.91 -16.02 -4.82
C ASP A 234 7.24 -16.40 -4.14
N LYS A 235 7.88 -17.50 -4.55
CA LYS A 235 9.13 -18.01 -3.97
C LYS A 235 10.36 -17.80 -4.87
N GLN A 236 10.18 -17.55 -6.17
CA GLN A 236 11.27 -17.40 -7.13
C GLN A 236 10.87 -16.55 -8.35
N GLY A 237 11.84 -15.90 -8.98
CA GLY A 237 11.64 -15.11 -10.20
C GLY A 237 11.14 -13.70 -9.91
N ILE A 238 10.68 -13.01 -10.95
CA ILE A 238 10.30 -11.59 -10.90
C ILE A 238 9.16 -11.35 -9.90
N LYS A 239 8.15 -12.23 -9.86
CA LYS A 239 7.03 -12.11 -8.92
C LYS A 239 7.49 -12.11 -7.46
N HIS A 240 8.46 -12.97 -7.12
CA HIS A 240 9.05 -13.01 -5.79
C HIS A 240 9.81 -11.72 -5.46
N ILE A 241 10.56 -11.17 -6.42
CA ILE A 241 11.29 -9.91 -6.24
C ILE A 241 10.30 -8.79 -5.95
N ILE A 242 9.26 -8.64 -6.78
CA ILE A 242 8.21 -7.62 -6.59
C ILE A 242 7.63 -7.69 -5.18
N LYS A 243 7.15 -8.87 -4.79
CA LYS A 243 6.59 -9.10 -3.45
C LYS A 243 7.59 -8.74 -2.35
N ARG A 244 8.83 -9.22 -2.45
CA ARG A 244 9.83 -9.04 -1.39
C ARG A 244 10.23 -7.58 -1.22
N ARG A 245 10.37 -6.81 -2.30
CA ARG A 245 10.72 -5.38 -2.26
C ARG A 245 9.59 -4.55 -1.66
N MET A 246 8.34 -4.85 -2.00
CA MET A 246 7.18 -4.19 -1.40
C MET A 246 7.08 -4.50 0.11
N GLU A 247 7.29 -5.75 0.51
CA GLU A 247 7.17 -6.18 1.92
C GLU A 247 8.36 -5.75 2.79
N SER A 248 9.58 -5.76 2.26
CA SER A 248 10.81 -5.54 3.05
C SER A 248 11.28 -4.09 2.98
N ASP A 249 11.17 -3.46 1.82
CA ASP A 249 11.72 -2.13 1.57
C ASP A 249 10.61 -1.06 1.55
N GLY A 250 9.33 -1.46 1.64
CA GLY A 250 8.19 -0.54 1.65
C GLY A 250 7.92 0.15 0.30
N MET A 251 8.55 -0.32 -0.78
CA MET A 251 8.38 0.24 -2.13
C MET A 251 6.97 0.00 -2.66
N THR A 252 6.47 0.95 -3.45
CA THR A 252 5.26 0.79 -4.25
C THR A 252 5.51 -0.15 -5.44
N TYR A 253 4.46 -0.72 -6.01
CA TYR A 253 4.59 -1.59 -7.19
C TYR A 253 5.31 -0.88 -8.35
N ASP A 254 4.97 0.37 -8.62
CA ASP A 254 5.55 1.15 -9.72
C ASP A 254 7.04 1.43 -9.51
N GLU A 255 7.46 1.73 -8.28
CA GLU A 255 8.89 1.90 -7.93
C GLU A 255 9.67 0.60 -8.15
N VAL A 256 9.10 -0.55 -7.79
CA VAL A 256 9.75 -1.85 -8.00
C VAL A 256 9.83 -2.20 -9.49
N VAL A 257 8.79 -1.90 -10.27
CA VAL A 257 8.82 -2.08 -11.72
C VAL A 257 9.89 -1.21 -12.36
N HIS A 258 9.97 0.07 -11.98
CA HIS A 258 11.03 0.97 -12.45
C HIS A 258 12.43 0.44 -12.08
N MET A 259 12.62 -0.01 -10.83
CA MET A 259 13.89 -0.61 -10.39
C MET A 259 14.26 -1.86 -11.22
N LEU A 260 13.30 -2.75 -11.48
CA LEU A 260 13.54 -3.96 -12.28
C LEU A 260 13.87 -3.65 -13.74
N VAL A 261 13.12 -2.74 -14.36
CA VAL A 261 13.22 -2.44 -15.79
C VAL A 261 14.43 -1.57 -16.09
N ASP A 262 14.69 -0.54 -15.29
CA ASP A 262 15.79 0.38 -15.55
C ASP A 262 17.07 -0.07 -14.83
N THR A 263 17.02 -0.17 -13.51
CA THR A 263 18.22 -0.38 -12.71
C THR A 263 18.78 -1.79 -12.85
N ILE A 264 17.96 -2.84 -12.66
CA ILE A 264 18.45 -4.22 -12.66
C ILE A 264 18.87 -4.69 -14.05
N VAL A 265 18.17 -4.27 -15.11
CA VAL A 265 18.61 -4.53 -16.47
C VAL A 265 19.98 -3.90 -16.73
N GLN A 266 20.21 -2.65 -16.27
CA GLN A 266 21.53 -2.02 -16.34
C GLN A 266 22.57 -2.78 -15.52
N THR A 267 22.23 -3.20 -14.29
CA THR A 267 23.12 -3.99 -13.43
C THR A 267 23.54 -5.30 -14.10
N ILE A 268 22.63 -6.01 -14.76
CA ILE A 268 22.97 -7.24 -15.47
C ILE A 268 23.88 -6.95 -16.67
N ALA A 269 23.60 -5.89 -17.43
CA ALA A 269 24.34 -5.54 -18.64
C ALA A 269 25.75 -4.96 -18.37
N GLN A 270 25.89 -4.12 -17.34
CA GLN A 270 27.09 -3.32 -17.07
C GLN A 270 27.80 -3.71 -15.79
N GLY A 271 27.14 -4.44 -14.90
CA GLY A 271 27.67 -4.75 -13.58
C GLY A 271 28.80 -5.77 -13.58
N SER A 272 29.63 -5.65 -12.56
CA SER A 272 30.76 -6.54 -12.32
C SER A 272 30.36 -7.73 -11.46
N THR A 273 30.91 -8.91 -11.75
CA THR A 273 30.68 -10.11 -10.94
C THR A 273 31.46 -10.01 -9.64
N GLN A 274 30.76 -9.78 -8.52
CA GLN A 274 31.39 -9.65 -7.21
C GLN A 274 31.62 -11.02 -6.57
N ARG A 275 30.66 -11.94 -6.75
CA ARG A 275 30.73 -13.29 -6.16
C ARG A 275 30.24 -14.32 -7.17
N ARG A 276 30.96 -15.44 -7.24
CA ARG A 276 30.57 -16.64 -7.97
C ARG A 276 30.62 -17.83 -7.04
N THR A 277 29.54 -18.60 -6.99
CA THR A 277 29.42 -19.81 -6.16
C THR A 277 28.95 -20.95 -7.04
N GLU A 278 29.72 -22.02 -7.09
CA GLU A 278 29.39 -23.24 -7.81
C GLU A 278 29.00 -24.32 -6.81
N ARG A 279 27.87 -24.97 -7.05
CA ARG A 279 27.36 -26.09 -6.23
C ARG A 279 26.79 -27.16 -7.14
N GLY A 280 27.53 -28.26 -7.29
CA GLY A 280 27.19 -29.33 -8.22
C GLY A 280 27.02 -28.78 -9.64
N LEU A 281 25.86 -29.04 -10.26
CA LEU A 281 25.53 -28.61 -11.62
C LEU A 281 24.94 -27.19 -11.69
N SER A 282 25.05 -26.38 -10.62
CA SER A 282 24.48 -25.03 -10.54
C SER A 282 25.55 -23.99 -10.24
N THR A 283 25.59 -22.93 -11.05
CA THR A 283 26.41 -21.74 -10.85
C THR A 283 25.53 -20.57 -10.47
N ARG A 284 25.79 -19.93 -9.33
CA ARG A 284 25.19 -18.66 -8.95
C ARG A 284 26.22 -17.55 -9.03
N ILE A 285 25.87 -16.43 -9.64
CA ILE A 285 26.68 -15.22 -9.61
C ILE A 285 25.88 -14.06 -9.05
N ASN A 286 26.59 -13.16 -8.37
CA ASN A 286 26.05 -11.93 -7.84
C ASN A 286 26.75 -10.79 -8.57
N ILE A 287 25.97 -9.98 -9.26
CA ILE A 287 26.42 -8.87 -10.08
C ILE A 287 26.07 -7.58 -9.37
N VAL A 288 27.02 -6.66 -9.22
CA VAL A 288 26.80 -5.38 -8.55
C VAL A 288 27.10 -4.23 -9.50
N PHE A 289 26.21 -3.23 -9.49
CA PHE A 289 26.33 -1.98 -10.23
C PHE A 289 25.51 -0.89 -9.55
N ASN A 290 26.07 0.32 -9.38
CA ASN A 290 25.38 1.48 -8.79
C ASN A 290 24.57 1.15 -7.52
N SER A 291 25.20 0.51 -6.54
CA SER A 291 24.56 0.07 -5.28
C SER A 291 23.39 -0.90 -5.44
N HIS A 292 23.25 -1.55 -6.60
CA HIS A 292 22.24 -2.58 -6.82
C HIS A 292 22.90 -3.91 -7.11
N GLU A 293 22.35 -4.97 -6.51
CA GLU A 293 22.81 -6.34 -6.70
C GLU A 293 21.75 -7.17 -7.41
N ALA A 294 22.17 -7.86 -8.47
CA ALA A 294 21.37 -8.86 -9.18
C ALA A 294 22.03 -10.24 -9.02
N SER A 295 21.28 -11.19 -8.45
CA SER A 295 21.69 -12.59 -8.34
C SER A 295 21.14 -13.40 -9.51
N LEU A 296 22.03 -13.92 -10.35
CA LEU A 296 21.70 -14.83 -11.44
C LEU A 296 22.09 -16.26 -11.08
N ILE A 297 21.26 -17.22 -11.47
CA ILE A 297 21.55 -18.65 -11.31
C ILE A 297 21.45 -19.36 -12.65
N LYS A 298 22.40 -20.24 -12.93
CA LYS A 298 22.48 -21.06 -14.14
C LYS A 298 22.65 -22.53 -13.74
N ARG A 299 21.83 -23.42 -14.28
CA ARG A 299 22.05 -24.86 -14.22
C ARG A 299 22.72 -25.34 -15.50
N GLU A 300 23.51 -26.40 -15.42
CA GLU A 300 24.11 -27.04 -16.60
C GLU A 300 23.03 -27.40 -17.63
N GLY A 301 23.30 -27.09 -18.91
CA GLY A 301 22.34 -27.29 -20.00
C GLY A 301 21.20 -26.26 -20.10
N SER A 302 21.12 -25.28 -19.19
CA SER A 302 20.07 -24.25 -19.20
C SER A 302 20.62 -22.82 -19.32
N ASN A 303 19.76 -21.88 -19.70
CA ASN A 303 20.05 -20.46 -19.60
C ASN A 303 20.13 -20.02 -18.13
N ALA A 304 20.87 -18.95 -17.87
CA ALA A 304 20.80 -18.31 -16.55
C ALA A 304 19.44 -17.65 -16.37
N TRP A 305 19.00 -17.41 -15.14
CA TRP A 305 17.79 -16.62 -14.87
C TRP A 305 17.94 -15.79 -13.60
N LEU A 306 17.13 -14.73 -13.50
CA LEU A 306 17.17 -13.79 -12.39
C LEU A 306 16.47 -14.37 -11.15
N LEU A 307 17.27 -14.70 -10.12
CA LEU A 307 16.77 -15.28 -8.88
C LEU A 307 16.26 -14.22 -7.90
N THR A 308 17.05 -13.18 -7.69
CA THR A 308 16.69 -12.05 -6.81
C THR A 308 17.45 -10.79 -7.22
N ALA A 309 16.91 -9.62 -6.87
CA ALA A 309 17.56 -8.33 -7.10
C ALA A 309 17.13 -7.32 -6.03
N PHE A 310 18.06 -6.45 -5.61
CA PHE A 310 17.83 -5.46 -4.55
C PHE A 310 18.90 -4.35 -4.52
N GLU A 311 18.60 -3.27 -3.81
CA GLU A 311 19.56 -2.22 -3.47
C GLU A 311 20.40 -2.64 -2.25
N VAL A 312 21.72 -2.49 -2.36
CA VAL A 312 22.70 -2.79 -1.31
C VAL A 312 22.95 -1.50 -0.51
N HIS A 313 22.66 -1.53 0.79
CA HIS A 313 22.98 -0.46 1.74
C HIS A 313 24.38 -0.62 2.34
#